data_AF-A0A328A885-F1
#
_entry.id   AF-A0A328A885-F1
#
_cell.length_a   1.000
_cell.length_b   1.000
_cell.length_c   1.000
_cell.angle_alpha   90.00
_cell.angle_beta   90.00
_cell.angle_gamma   90.00
#
_symmetry.space_group_name_H-M   'P 1'
#
loop_
_entity.id
_entity.type
_entity.pdbx_description
1 polymer ?
#
loop_
_entity_poly.entity_id
_entity_poly.type
_entity_poly.pdbx_seq_one_letter_code
_entity_poly.pdbx_strand_id
1 'polypeptide(L)'
;RRGQKTGAGFYDYDENRNPRPSPVTEQIIRDFMAKKGVEPRQITDDEILDRNILPMINEGAKILEEGKAIRASDIDVVWVNGYGWPVYRGGPMFYADQLGLANVVAKLKEYEARYGAAFKPAALLEKLAAEGRRFADLDKAS
;
A
#
# COMPACT_ATOMS: atom_id res chain seq x y z
N ARG A 1 -5.79 -11.25 -22.18
CA ARG A 1 -6.72 -10.35 -21.47
C ARG A 1 -5.96 -9.05 -21.17
N ARG A 2 -6.01 -8.02 -22.04
CA ARG A 2 -5.17 -6.79 -21.97
C ARG A 2 -5.91 -5.58 -21.40
N GLY A 3 -7.01 -5.81 -20.69
CA GLY A 3 -7.81 -4.78 -20.05
C GLY A 3 -8.98 -4.29 -20.89
N GLN A 4 -9.52 -3.15 -20.49
CA GLN A 4 -10.74 -2.53 -21.04
C GLN A 4 -10.72 -2.39 -22.57
N LYS A 5 -9.58 -2.05 -23.17
CA LYS A 5 -9.42 -1.91 -24.63
C LYS A 5 -9.67 -3.19 -25.44
N THR A 6 -9.60 -4.34 -24.78
CA THR A 6 -9.85 -5.67 -25.39
C THR A 6 -11.11 -6.34 -24.85
N GLY A 7 -11.95 -5.62 -24.10
CA GLY A 7 -13.13 -6.18 -23.44
C GLY A 7 -12.83 -7.13 -22.26
N ALA A 8 -11.56 -7.44 -21.98
CA ALA A 8 -11.17 -8.44 -20.97
C ALA A 8 -9.79 -8.14 -20.35
N GLY A 9 -9.75 -8.08 -19.01
CA GLY A 9 -8.56 -7.93 -18.15
C GLY A 9 -8.72 -8.72 -16.87
N PHE A 10 -8.45 -8.10 -15.71
CA PHE A 10 -8.88 -8.65 -14.40
C PHE A 10 -10.39 -8.83 -14.37
N TYR A 11 -11.13 -7.84 -14.89
CA TYR A 11 -12.58 -7.87 -15.11
C TYR A 11 -12.90 -8.18 -16.58
N ASP A 12 -14.13 -8.60 -16.85
CA ASP A 12 -14.74 -8.52 -18.18
C ASP A 12 -15.45 -7.16 -18.31
N TYR A 13 -15.46 -6.59 -19.52
CA TYR A 13 -16.00 -5.25 -19.78
C TYR A 13 -17.10 -5.33 -20.84
N ASP A 14 -18.24 -4.70 -20.57
CA ASP A 14 -19.31 -4.56 -21.55
C ASP A 14 -19.02 -3.45 -22.59
N GLU A 15 -19.94 -3.24 -23.54
CA GLU A 15 -19.81 -2.21 -24.58
C GLU A 15 -19.65 -0.80 -24.02
N ASN A 16 -20.23 -0.54 -22.84
CA ASN A 16 -20.11 0.71 -22.09
C ASN A 16 -18.85 0.76 -21.22
N ARG A 17 -18.00 -0.26 -21.31
CA ARG A 17 -16.75 -0.42 -20.58
C ARG A 17 -16.92 -0.55 -19.06
N ASN A 18 -18.09 -0.99 -18.60
CA ASN A 18 -18.31 -1.26 -17.18
C ASN A 18 -17.64 -2.58 -16.78
N PRO A 19 -16.87 -2.63 -15.67
CA PRO A 19 -16.23 -3.85 -15.21
C PRO A 19 -17.24 -4.79 -14.56
N ARG A 20 -17.12 -6.09 -14.85
CA ARG A 20 -17.82 -7.19 -14.17
C ARG A 20 -16.83 -8.27 -13.73
N PRO A 21 -17.03 -8.93 -12.59
CA PRO A 21 -16.22 -10.07 -12.18
C PRO A 21 -16.12 -11.11 -13.32
N SER A 22 -14.92 -11.62 -13.57
CA SER A 22 -14.68 -12.56 -14.67
C SER A 22 -14.49 -13.98 -14.14
N PRO A 23 -15.37 -14.94 -14.50
CA PRO A 23 -15.19 -16.35 -14.17
C PRO A 23 -13.87 -16.91 -14.74
N VAL A 24 -13.40 -16.37 -15.88
CA VAL A 24 -12.13 -16.77 -16.50
C VAL A 24 -10.94 -16.34 -15.63
N THR A 25 -10.95 -15.09 -15.15
CA THR A 25 -9.89 -14.62 -14.22
C THR A 25 -9.91 -15.41 -12.92
N GLU A 26 -11.10 -15.69 -12.38
CA GLU A 26 -11.24 -16.50 -11.16
C GLU A 26 -10.66 -17.90 -11.34
N GLN A 27 -10.95 -18.57 -12.46
CA GLN A 27 -10.39 -19.89 -12.78
C GLN A 27 -8.86 -19.84 -12.90
N ILE A 28 -8.31 -18.84 -13.58
CA ILE A 28 -6.85 -18.65 -13.70
C ILE A 28 -6.19 -18.54 -12.31
N ILE A 29 -6.80 -17.80 -11.39
CA ILE A 29 -6.29 -17.65 -10.02
C ILE A 29 -6.35 -19.00 -9.29
N ARG A 30 -7.48 -19.72 -9.37
CA ARG A 30 -7.65 -21.05 -8.74
C ARG A 30 -6.62 -22.06 -9.26
N ASP A 31 -6.42 -22.12 -10.57
CA ASP A 31 -5.44 -23.02 -11.19
C ASP A 31 -4.01 -22.67 -10.76
N PHE A 32 -3.67 -21.38 -10.67
CA PHE A 32 -2.37 -20.93 -10.20
C PHE A 32 -2.13 -21.30 -8.73
N MET A 33 -3.14 -21.11 -7.87
CA MET A 33 -3.09 -21.49 -6.46
C MET A 33 -2.89 -23.00 -6.29
N ALA A 34 -3.67 -23.82 -7.00
CA ALA A 34 -3.53 -25.27 -7.00
C ALA A 34 -2.13 -25.71 -7.45
N LYS A 35 -1.60 -25.12 -8.53
CA LYS A 35 -0.23 -25.40 -9.02
C LYS A 35 0.85 -25.02 -8.00
N LYS A 36 0.60 -24.02 -7.17
CA LYS A 36 1.52 -23.56 -6.12
C LYS A 36 1.30 -24.24 -4.77
N GLY A 37 0.30 -25.11 -4.64
CA GLY A 37 -0.06 -25.73 -3.37
C GLY A 37 -0.52 -24.71 -2.33
N VAL A 38 -1.12 -23.60 -2.76
CA VAL A 38 -1.62 -22.53 -1.89
C VAL A 38 -3.12 -22.74 -1.69
N GLU A 39 -3.51 -22.97 -0.44
CA GLU A 39 -4.92 -23.09 -0.10
C GLU A 39 -5.62 -21.72 -0.05
N PRO A 40 -6.83 -21.60 -0.62
CA PRO A 40 -7.63 -20.40 -0.46
C PRO A 40 -7.99 -20.17 1.00
N ARG A 41 -7.89 -18.91 1.40
CA ARG A 41 -8.39 -18.43 2.69
C ARG A 41 -9.15 -17.13 2.49
N GLN A 42 -10.00 -16.83 3.45
CA GLN A 42 -10.59 -15.52 3.55
C GLN A 42 -9.50 -14.48 3.90
N ILE A 43 -9.52 -13.36 3.20
CA ILE A 43 -8.70 -12.19 3.48
C ILE A 43 -9.69 -11.11 3.92
N THR A 44 -9.49 -10.54 5.11
CA THR A 44 -10.37 -9.49 5.65
C THR A 44 -10.08 -8.15 4.97
N ASP A 45 -11.04 -7.24 5.01
CA ASP A 45 -10.89 -5.88 4.47
C ASP A 45 -9.72 -5.14 5.13
N ASP A 46 -9.52 -5.33 6.44
CA ASP A 46 -8.39 -4.76 7.18
C ASP A 46 -7.05 -5.31 6.68
N GLU A 47 -6.96 -6.62 6.41
CA GLU A 47 -5.72 -7.20 5.89
C GLU A 47 -5.45 -6.73 4.45
N ILE A 48 -6.50 -6.57 3.64
CA ILE A 48 -6.38 -5.99 2.29
C ILE A 48 -5.85 -4.55 2.41
N LEU A 49 -6.44 -3.72 3.28
CA LEU A 49 -6.02 -2.35 3.48
C LEU A 49 -4.57 -2.28 3.96
N ASP A 50 -4.23 -2.98 5.04
CA ASP A 50 -2.88 -2.98 5.60
C ASP A 50 -1.84 -3.39 4.55
N ARG A 51 -2.09 -4.47 3.80
CA ARG A 51 -1.14 -4.98 2.80
C ARG A 51 -0.97 -4.09 1.57
N ASN A 52 -1.92 -3.18 1.32
CA ASN A 52 -1.79 -2.19 0.24
C ASN A 52 -1.20 -0.87 0.74
N ILE A 53 -1.56 -0.44 1.95
CA ILE A 53 -1.21 0.89 2.47
C ILE A 53 0.11 0.89 3.23
N LEU A 54 0.41 -0.13 4.05
CA LEU A 54 1.64 -0.14 4.84
C LEU A 54 2.90 -0.19 3.97
N PRO A 55 2.99 -1.00 2.89
CA PRO A 55 4.14 -0.95 1.99
C PRO A 55 4.31 0.41 1.30
N MET A 56 3.19 1.08 0.98
CA MET A 56 3.20 2.42 0.38
C MET A 56 3.78 3.46 1.35
N ILE A 57 3.34 3.47 2.61
CA ILE A 57 3.90 4.31 3.67
C ILE A 57 5.38 4.01 3.87
N ASN A 58 5.73 2.73 3.92
CA ASN A 58 7.09 2.27 4.14
C ASN A 58 8.04 2.72 3.02
N GLU A 59 7.57 2.69 1.77
CA GLU A 59 8.32 3.21 0.62
C GLU A 59 8.46 4.74 0.68
N GLY A 60 7.41 5.45 1.09
CA GLY A 60 7.48 6.89 1.35
C GLY A 60 8.55 7.25 2.39
N ALA A 61 8.69 6.44 3.45
CA ALA A 61 9.75 6.61 4.45
C ALA A 61 11.15 6.41 3.86
N LYS A 62 11.35 5.44 2.97
CA LYS A 62 12.64 5.24 2.27
C LYS A 62 12.96 6.40 1.33
N ILE A 63 11.96 6.89 0.59
CA ILE A 63 12.10 8.07 -0.29
C ILE A 63 12.59 9.29 0.49
N LEU A 64 12.08 9.50 1.71
CA LEU A 64 12.55 10.56 2.60
C LEU A 64 13.97 10.29 3.12
N GLU A 65 14.25 9.07 3.56
CA GLU A 65 15.57 8.65 4.05
C GLU A 65 16.68 8.83 2.99
N GLU A 66 16.37 8.53 1.74
CA GLU A 66 17.27 8.69 0.58
C GLU A 66 17.36 10.13 0.07
N GLY A 67 16.61 11.06 0.68
CA GLY A 67 16.58 12.48 0.27
C GLY A 67 15.98 12.71 -1.12
N LYS A 68 15.12 11.81 -1.61
CA LYS A 68 14.44 11.95 -2.91
C LYS A 68 13.24 12.89 -2.84
N ALA A 69 12.60 12.95 -1.68
CA ALA A 69 11.66 14.00 -1.32
C ALA A 69 12.25 14.83 -0.18
N ILE A 70 11.96 16.14 -0.17
CA ILE A 70 12.47 17.06 0.86
C ILE A 70 11.58 16.98 2.10
N ARG A 71 10.26 16.84 1.90
CA ARG A 71 9.25 16.83 2.96
C ARG A 71 8.29 15.66 2.80
N ALA A 72 7.72 15.21 3.91
CA ALA A 72 6.67 14.19 3.89
C ALA A 72 5.43 14.69 3.14
N SER A 73 5.13 15.98 3.28
CA SER A 73 4.05 16.64 2.55
C SER A 73 4.23 16.65 1.03
N ASP A 74 5.46 16.63 0.49
CA ASP A 74 5.69 16.55 -0.95
C ASP A 74 5.18 15.20 -1.51
N ILE A 75 5.38 14.12 -0.75
CA ILE A 75 4.88 12.78 -1.08
C ILE A 75 3.35 12.77 -1.04
N ASP A 76 2.76 13.35 0.00
CA ASP A 76 1.30 13.41 0.15
C ASP A 76 0.63 14.17 -1.00
N VAL A 77 1.20 15.30 -1.43
CA VAL A 77 0.70 16.09 -2.57
C VAL A 77 0.72 15.27 -3.86
N VAL A 78 1.77 14.49 -4.10
CA VAL A 78 1.86 13.60 -5.28
C VAL A 78 0.79 12.52 -5.25
N TRP A 79 0.54 11.91 -4.08
CA TRP A 79 -0.49 10.87 -3.96
C TRP A 79 -1.90 11.39 -4.15
N VAL A 80 -2.20 12.57 -3.61
CA VAL A 80 -3.50 13.23 -3.79
C VAL A 80 -3.74 13.59 -5.26
N ASN A 81 -2.78 14.28 -5.89
CA ASN A 81 -2.99 14.84 -7.22
C ASN A 81 -2.70 13.86 -8.37
N GLY A 82 -1.84 12.85 -8.14
CA GLY A 82 -1.40 11.92 -9.16
C GLY A 82 -2.10 10.55 -9.11
N TYR A 83 -2.47 10.09 -7.92
CA TYR A 83 -2.94 8.72 -7.71
C TYR A 83 -4.34 8.63 -7.09
N GLY A 84 -5.00 9.78 -6.87
CA GLY A 84 -6.38 9.83 -6.38
C GLY A 84 -6.53 9.45 -4.92
N TRP A 85 -5.51 9.68 -4.09
CA TRP A 85 -5.63 9.48 -2.65
C TRP A 85 -6.77 10.33 -2.06
N PRO A 86 -7.59 9.78 -1.14
CA PRO A 86 -8.71 10.52 -0.56
C PRO A 86 -8.22 11.76 0.21
N VAL A 87 -8.51 12.95 -0.33
CA VAL A 87 -8.08 14.25 0.23
C VAL A 87 -8.43 14.41 1.71
N TYR A 88 -9.59 13.92 2.14
CA TYR A 88 -10.03 13.99 3.54
C TYR A 88 -9.23 13.10 4.50
N ARG A 89 -8.34 12.25 3.98
CA ARG A 89 -7.33 11.47 4.72
C ARG A 89 -5.92 12.06 4.58
N GLY A 90 -5.78 13.27 4.02
CA GLY A 90 -4.48 13.90 3.75
C GLY A 90 -3.74 13.20 2.61
N GLY A 91 -2.63 12.54 2.93
CA GLY A 91 -1.89 11.63 2.06
C GLY A 91 -1.37 10.43 2.88
N PRO A 92 -0.64 9.48 2.27
CA PRO A 92 -0.15 8.30 2.98
C PRO A 92 0.76 8.63 4.18
N MET A 93 1.59 9.67 4.10
CA MET A 93 2.50 10.05 5.20
C MET A 93 1.71 10.64 6.37
N PHE A 94 0.78 11.56 6.09
CA PHE A 94 -0.15 12.07 7.09
C PHE A 94 -1.04 10.95 7.68
N TYR A 95 -1.51 10.01 6.87
CA TYR A 95 -2.30 8.88 7.34
C TYR A 95 -1.49 7.98 8.26
N ALA A 96 -0.20 7.75 7.98
CA ALA A 96 0.71 7.04 8.88
C ALA A 96 0.83 7.74 10.24
N ASP A 97 0.93 9.07 10.26
CA ASP A 97 0.95 9.86 11.50
C ASP A 97 -0.35 9.71 12.29
N GLN A 98 -1.51 9.61 11.62
CA GLN A 98 -2.81 9.35 12.26
C GLN A 98 -2.90 7.94 12.86
N LEU A 99 -2.35 6.93 12.18
CA LEU A 99 -2.28 5.56 12.70
C LEU A 99 -1.31 5.43 13.88
N GLY A 100 -0.32 6.32 13.94
CA GLY A 100 0.79 6.30 14.89
C GLY A 100 1.91 5.39 14.39
N LEU A 101 3.12 5.94 14.24
CA LEU A 101 4.23 5.24 13.60
C LEU A 101 4.67 3.96 14.35
N ALA A 102 4.52 3.92 15.67
CA ALA A 102 4.76 2.69 16.44
C ALA A 102 3.82 1.54 16.01
N ASN A 103 2.55 1.84 15.75
CA ASN A 103 1.58 0.85 15.26
C ASN A 103 1.91 0.41 13.84
N VAL A 104 2.32 1.36 12.98
CA VAL A 104 2.75 1.07 11.59
C VAL A 104 3.95 0.13 11.59
N VAL A 105 4.98 0.41 12.40
CA VAL A 105 6.17 -0.46 12.52
C VAL A 105 5.79 -1.84 13.05
N ALA A 106 4.93 -1.92 14.07
CA ALA A 106 4.50 -3.20 14.63
C ALA A 106 3.79 -4.06 13.57
N LYS A 107 2.84 -3.49 12.82
CA LYS A 107 2.16 -4.21 11.73
C LYS A 107 3.11 -4.61 10.61
N LEU A 108 4.04 -3.73 10.21
CA LEU A 108 5.04 -4.07 9.19
C LEU A 108 5.91 -5.25 9.62
N LYS A 109 6.34 -5.33 10.89
CA LYS A 109 7.08 -6.48 11.43
C LYS A 109 6.24 -7.76 11.46
N GLU A 110 4.96 -7.66 11.81
CA GLU A 110 4.03 -8.80 11.73
C GLU A 110 3.93 -9.33 10.29
N TYR A 111 3.79 -8.43 9.31
CA TYR A 111 3.72 -8.80 7.90
C TYR A 111 5.06 -9.25 7.32
N GLU A 112 6.20 -8.73 7.81
CA GLU A 112 7.53 -9.20 7.45
C GLU A 112 7.71 -10.66 7.87
N ALA A 113 7.29 -11.01 9.09
CA ALA A 113 7.35 -12.39 9.57
C ALA A 113 6.49 -13.35 8.73
N ARG A 114 5.38 -12.87 8.15
CA ARG A 114 4.44 -13.68 7.37
C ARG A 114 4.76 -13.74 5.87
N TYR A 115 5.20 -12.63 5.29
CA TYR A 115 5.32 -12.44 3.84
C TYR A 115 6.73 -12.05 3.38
N GLY A 116 7.66 -11.86 4.32
CA GLY A 116 9.07 -11.61 4.05
C GLY A 116 9.45 -10.14 3.88
N ALA A 117 10.68 -9.94 3.41
CA ALA A 117 11.40 -8.67 3.43
C ALA A 117 10.71 -7.50 2.70
N ALA A 118 9.70 -7.76 1.85
CA ALA A 118 8.90 -6.71 1.22
C ALA A 118 8.18 -5.81 2.25
N PHE A 119 7.93 -6.33 3.46
CA PHE A 119 7.30 -5.60 4.57
C PHE A 119 8.31 -5.12 5.62
N LYS A 120 9.61 -5.30 5.41
CA LYS A 120 10.64 -4.84 6.35
C LYS A 120 10.51 -3.33 6.58
N PRO A 121 10.32 -2.85 7.82
CA PRO A 121 10.24 -1.42 8.12
C PRO A 121 11.48 -0.65 7.65
N ALA A 122 11.28 0.54 7.11
CA ALA A 122 12.34 1.49 6.78
C ALA A 122 13.02 2.00 8.06
N ALA A 123 14.33 2.26 8.01
CA ALA A 123 15.07 2.66 9.20
C ALA A 123 14.63 4.03 9.73
N LEU A 124 14.33 4.99 8.85
CA LEU A 124 13.69 6.25 9.23
C LEU A 124 12.38 6.05 9.99
N LEU A 125 11.51 5.15 9.52
CA LEU A 125 10.23 4.87 10.15
C LEU A 125 10.43 4.27 11.54
N GLU A 126 11.36 3.32 11.70
CA GLU A 126 11.72 2.76 13.01
C GLU A 126 12.28 3.81 13.96
N LYS A 127 13.15 4.70 13.46
CA LYS A 127 13.74 5.81 14.23
C LYS A 127 12.66 6.76 14.74
N LEU A 128 11.79 7.25 13.87
CA LEU A 128 10.72 8.18 14.25
C LEU A 128 9.76 7.54 15.26
N ALA A 129 9.40 6.27 15.06
CA ALA A 129 8.58 5.52 16.00
C ALA A 129 9.24 5.40 17.38
N ALA A 130 10.54 5.09 17.44
CA ALA A 130 11.29 5.00 18.69
C ALA A 130 11.44 6.34 19.41
N GLU A 131 11.51 7.45 18.66
CA GLU A 131 11.56 8.82 19.18
C GLU A 131 10.17 9.38 19.56
N GLY A 132 9.09 8.65 19.30
CA GLY A 132 7.72 9.15 19.50
C GLY A 132 7.36 10.32 18.59
N ARG A 133 8.04 10.45 17.46
CA ARG A 133 7.86 11.53 16.48
C ARG A 133 6.95 11.11 15.34
N ARG A 134 6.57 12.10 14.54
CA ARG A 134 5.78 11.97 13.32
C ARG A 134 6.58 12.37 12.08
N PHE A 135 6.13 11.96 10.91
CA PHE A 135 6.67 12.47 9.64
C PHE A 135 6.53 13.99 9.55
N ALA A 136 5.39 14.54 9.98
CA ALA A 136 5.18 15.99 10.03
C ALA A 136 6.19 16.76 10.90
N ASP A 137 6.91 16.10 11.82
CA ASP A 137 7.94 16.73 12.65
C ASP A 137 9.31 16.79 11.94
N LEU A 138 9.45 16.18 10.76
CA LEU A 138 10.61 16.38 9.86
C LEU A 138 10.47 17.68 9.08
N ASP A 139 9.27 17.98 8.61
CA ASP A 139 8.99 19.16 7.77
C ASP A 139 9.27 20.50 8.48
N LYS A 140 9.27 20.51 9.82
CA LYS A 140 9.52 21.70 10.66
C LYS A 140 11.00 21.93 10.99
N ALA A 141 11.86 20.94 10.75
CA ALA A 141 13.28 21.00 11.07
C ALA A 141 14.15 21.49 9.89
N SER A 142 13.52 21.78 8.75
CA SER A 142 14.13 22.09 7.46
C SER A 142 13.93 23.55 7.04
#